data_AF-A0A7U2QRB1-F1
#
_entry.id   AF-A0A7U2QRB1-F1
#
_cell.length_a   1.000
_cell.length_b   1.000
_cell.length_c   1.000
_cell.angle_alpha   90.00
_cell.angle_beta   90.00
_cell.angle_gamma   90.00
#
_symmetry.space_group_name_H-M   'P 1'
#
loop_
_entity.id
_entity.type
_entity.pdbx_description
1 polymer ?
#
loop_
_entity_poly.entity_id
_entity_poly.type
_entity_poly.pdbx_seq_one_letter_code
_entity_poly.pdbx_strand_id
1 'polypeptide(L)'
;MFKRATEIQLRLLDAIFGCECFLSEIIVAILLVSLARLREDPGYARPECDRPVHSIITMSIGNGKASSFINSFPLPARIRVSTIIYCETTTTIHQLKMLLPNAKPVKLTDNVTIHAPLSRQGHGPGIIIIRDDTPTSQRNERSTLDPEPLQKWAEESYTVVQVTVSSDHPAVKEDLHRAIDALGGHDNCDKETGYGVIIYSPSFVADIVDEIDKYDEIKAIVSYGRLTRTPNKPFLYHLPEQGTKEKSESGVIYRYPEVVSASFIIPSHKDFNASSAAVAHTRCLSFLKKELDGPWFDLEEIWDEHTKYEFDERSVENTMSTMVQEPYVNHIPTMTGGIGREKLTSFYANHFIFSNPEDTKLELVSRTIGIDRVVDEFVFCLTHDKPVDWLIPGIPPTGKELRIPFMAVVNIRGDRLYHEHITWDQLTVLFQLGLMPEYLPIPYDLPNRPDSQAGRTLEYRVPGAGAQTADKMVDESSVASNEMFSYAVRERSV
;
A
#
# COMPACT_ATOMS: atom_id res chain seq x y z
N MET A 1 -7.87 -55.44 30.20
CA MET A 1 -7.59 -54.00 30.43
C MET A 1 -6.81 -53.38 29.24
N PHE A 2 -7.20 -53.71 27.99
CA PHE A 2 -6.58 -53.19 26.74
C PHE A 2 -7.64 -52.82 25.67
N LYS A 3 -8.90 -52.65 26.11
CA LYS A 3 -10.05 -52.30 25.26
C LYS A 3 -10.76 -51.00 25.68
N ARG A 4 -10.23 -50.26 26.67
CA ARG A 4 -10.78 -48.98 27.15
C ARG A 4 -9.88 -47.76 26.88
N ALA A 5 -8.65 -47.97 26.40
CA ALA A 5 -7.73 -46.87 26.05
C ALA A 5 -7.91 -46.38 24.60
N THR A 6 -8.32 -47.27 23.68
CA THR A 6 -8.49 -46.95 22.25
C THR A 6 -9.78 -46.18 21.95
N GLU A 7 -10.80 -46.30 22.81
CA GLU A 7 -12.10 -45.64 22.61
C GLU A 7 -12.10 -44.16 23.08
N ILE A 8 -11.16 -43.76 23.94
CA ILE A 8 -11.01 -42.37 24.41
C ILE A 8 -10.15 -41.54 23.43
N GLN A 9 -9.21 -42.16 22.71
CA GLN A 9 -8.43 -41.47 21.67
C GLN A 9 -9.22 -41.21 20.38
N LEU A 10 -10.11 -42.12 19.97
CA LEU A 10 -10.94 -41.95 18.77
C LEU A 10 -12.04 -40.88 18.95
N ARG A 11 -12.62 -40.75 20.15
CA ARG A 11 -13.62 -39.69 20.43
C ARG A 11 -13.02 -38.30 20.63
N LEU A 12 -11.73 -38.17 20.93
CA LEU A 12 -11.04 -36.87 20.95
C LEU A 12 -10.66 -36.40 19.53
N LEU A 13 -10.45 -37.31 18.59
CA LEU A 13 -10.10 -36.96 17.20
C LEU A 13 -11.32 -36.52 16.38
N ASP A 14 -12.49 -37.14 16.58
CA ASP A 14 -13.75 -36.71 15.95
C ASP A 14 -14.29 -35.38 16.51
N ALA A 15 -13.88 -34.98 17.72
CA ALA A 15 -14.26 -33.70 18.33
C ALA A 15 -13.32 -32.53 17.96
N ILE A 16 -12.14 -32.80 17.40
CA ILE A 16 -11.13 -31.78 17.06
C ILE A 16 -11.06 -31.53 15.55
N PHE A 17 -11.44 -32.49 14.69
CA PHE A 17 -11.28 -32.36 13.23
C PHE A 17 -12.53 -32.73 12.45
N GLY A 18 -13.57 -31.90 12.56
CA GLY A 18 -14.74 -31.93 11.70
C GLY A 18 -14.67 -30.86 10.61
N CYS A 19 -13.79 -31.01 9.61
CA CYS A 19 -13.84 -30.21 8.38
C CYS A 19 -12.98 -30.86 7.28
N GLU A 20 -13.64 -31.40 6.23
CA GLU A 20 -13.00 -32.16 5.13
C GLU A 20 -12.10 -31.32 4.19
N CYS A 21 -11.96 -30.00 4.39
CA CYS A 21 -11.13 -29.15 3.54
C CYS A 21 -9.64 -29.11 3.94
N PHE A 22 -9.27 -29.49 5.18
CA PHE A 22 -7.89 -29.42 5.68
C PHE A 22 -7.04 -30.67 5.38
N LEU A 23 -7.68 -31.75 4.94
CA LEU A 23 -7.02 -33.04 4.72
C LEU A 23 -6.17 -33.08 3.43
N SER A 24 -6.50 -32.29 2.40
CA SER A 24 -5.76 -32.33 1.14
C SER A 24 -4.36 -31.72 1.26
N GLU A 25 -4.19 -30.63 2.00
CA GLU A 25 -2.92 -29.89 2.10
C GLU A 25 -1.90 -30.58 3.00
N ILE A 26 -2.35 -31.19 4.10
CA ILE A 26 -1.50 -31.96 5.01
C ILE A 26 -1.01 -33.25 4.34
N ILE A 27 -1.85 -33.90 3.53
CA ILE A 27 -1.46 -35.10 2.78
C ILE A 27 -0.40 -34.77 1.73
N VAL A 28 -0.48 -33.62 1.06
CA VAL A 28 0.54 -33.16 0.10
C VAL A 28 1.88 -32.88 0.81
N ALA A 29 1.85 -32.25 1.98
CA ALA A 29 3.06 -31.99 2.76
C ALA A 29 3.72 -33.30 3.24
N ILE A 30 2.94 -34.27 3.69
CA ILE A 30 3.45 -35.58 4.14
C ILE A 30 4.00 -36.41 2.95
N LEU A 31 3.37 -36.32 1.77
CA LEU A 31 3.85 -36.97 0.54
C LEU A 31 5.16 -36.37 0.02
N LEU A 32 5.33 -35.05 0.09
CA LEU A 32 6.56 -34.36 -0.30
C LEU A 32 7.74 -34.72 0.61
N VAL A 33 7.51 -34.81 1.92
CA VAL A 33 8.53 -35.25 2.90
C VAL A 33 8.91 -36.73 2.70
N SER A 34 7.97 -37.55 2.26
CA SER A 34 8.22 -38.98 1.98
C SER A 34 8.97 -39.20 0.66
N LEU A 35 8.70 -38.37 -0.36
CA LEU A 35 9.41 -38.38 -1.65
C LEU A 35 10.86 -37.87 -1.52
N ALA A 36 11.12 -36.90 -0.65
CA ALA A 36 12.47 -36.43 -0.34
C ALA A 36 13.36 -37.52 0.29
N ARG A 37 12.77 -38.42 1.09
CA ARG A 37 13.49 -39.55 1.71
C ARG A 37 13.81 -40.71 0.78
N LEU A 38 13.16 -40.81 -0.38
CA LEU A 38 13.44 -41.86 -1.38
C LEU A 38 14.50 -41.44 -2.42
N ARG A 39 15.01 -40.21 -2.36
CA ARG A 39 15.98 -39.67 -3.34
C ARG A 39 17.44 -39.77 -2.91
N GLU A 40 17.73 -40.36 -1.75
CA GLU A 40 19.08 -40.62 -1.26
C GLU A 40 19.35 -42.12 -1.15
N ASP A 41 19.58 -42.77 -2.29
CA ASP A 41 20.21 -44.09 -2.38
C ASP A 41 21.37 -43.99 -3.39
N PRO A 42 22.66 -44.06 -2.97
CA PRO A 42 23.78 -43.79 -3.85
C PRO A 42 24.20 -45.08 -4.57
N GLY A 43 23.71 -45.27 -5.79
CA GLY A 43 24.03 -46.48 -6.56
C GLY A 43 23.77 -46.40 -8.05
N TYR A 44 24.15 -45.33 -8.75
CA TYR A 44 24.44 -45.40 -10.20
C TYR A 44 25.22 -44.17 -10.68
N ALA A 45 26.18 -44.39 -11.58
CA ALA A 45 27.15 -43.43 -12.09
C ALA A 45 26.52 -42.26 -12.88
N ARG A 46 27.15 -41.08 -12.79
CA ARG A 46 26.86 -39.90 -13.64
C ARG A 46 27.21 -40.19 -15.11
N PRO A 47 26.44 -39.61 -16.04
CA PRO A 47 27.07 -38.85 -17.12
C PRO A 47 26.49 -37.44 -17.25
N GLU A 48 27.35 -36.51 -17.65
CA GLU A 48 27.05 -35.15 -18.10
C GLU A 48 26.16 -35.17 -19.35
N CYS A 49 25.12 -34.31 -19.42
CA CYS A 49 24.90 -33.36 -20.52
C CYS A 49 23.58 -32.57 -20.39
N ASP A 50 23.62 -31.40 -21.00
CA ASP A 50 22.65 -30.30 -21.14
C ASP A 50 21.17 -30.58 -21.49
N ARG A 51 20.34 -29.61 -21.06
CA ARG A 51 18.98 -29.16 -21.50
C ARG A 51 17.77 -29.55 -20.61
N PRO A 52 16.81 -28.62 -20.39
CA PRO A 52 15.64 -28.89 -19.55
C PRO A 52 14.53 -29.56 -20.37
N VAL A 53 14.00 -30.68 -19.87
CA VAL A 53 12.76 -31.30 -20.38
C VAL A 53 11.77 -31.40 -19.22
N HIS A 54 10.63 -30.73 -19.35
CA HIS A 54 9.45 -30.94 -18.51
C HIS A 54 8.91 -32.36 -18.73
N SER A 55 8.82 -33.15 -17.66
CA SER A 55 8.05 -34.40 -17.68
C SER A 55 7.27 -34.57 -16.38
N ILE A 56 5.96 -34.71 -16.54
CA ILE A 56 4.96 -35.02 -15.51
C ILE A 56 5.05 -36.54 -15.27
N ILE A 57 5.28 -36.97 -14.04
CA ILE A 57 5.25 -38.39 -13.67
C ILE A 57 3.92 -38.69 -12.96
N THR A 58 3.12 -39.57 -13.58
CA THR A 58 1.98 -40.24 -12.98
C THR A 58 2.44 -41.62 -12.50
N MET A 59 2.24 -41.98 -11.22
CA MET A 59 2.45 -43.37 -10.75
C MET A 59 1.31 -43.90 -9.88
N SER A 60 0.90 -45.11 -10.24
CA SER A 60 -0.13 -45.97 -9.65
C SER A 60 0.41 -46.73 -8.43
N ILE A 61 -0.38 -46.88 -7.37
CA ILE A 61 0.00 -47.58 -6.13
C ILE A 61 -0.38 -49.06 -6.21
N GLY A 62 0.63 -49.94 -6.23
CA GLY A 62 0.48 -51.38 -6.07
C GLY A 62 0.75 -51.82 -4.62
N ASN A 63 -0.15 -52.64 -4.08
CA ASN A 63 -0.10 -53.21 -2.73
C ASN A 63 1.11 -54.15 -2.51
N GLY A 64 1.86 -53.94 -1.42
CA GLY A 64 2.89 -54.89 -0.98
C GLY A 64 3.36 -54.64 0.46
N LYS A 65 3.13 -55.61 1.34
CA LYS A 65 3.58 -55.66 2.75
C LYS A 65 5.10 -55.83 2.81
N ALA A 66 5.77 -55.12 3.73
CA ALA A 66 7.10 -55.49 4.22
C ALA A 66 7.22 -55.22 5.72
N SER A 67 7.19 -56.31 6.49
CA SER A 67 7.57 -56.37 7.90
C SER A 67 9.00 -56.86 8.02
N SER A 68 9.67 -56.41 9.09
CA SER A 68 10.98 -56.86 9.62
C SER A 68 12.22 -56.41 8.87
N PHE A 69 13.05 -55.60 9.52
CA PHE A 69 14.47 -55.83 9.79
C PHE A 69 15.02 -54.59 10.53
N ILE A 70 15.09 -54.67 11.85
CA ILE A 70 15.93 -53.79 12.67
C ILE A 70 16.97 -54.71 13.29
N ASN A 71 18.24 -54.54 12.92
CA ASN A 71 19.33 -54.55 13.87
C ASN A 71 20.65 -54.05 13.25
N SER A 72 21.33 -53.24 14.05
CA SER A 72 22.77 -52.92 14.06
C SER A 72 23.38 -52.14 12.88
N PHE A 73 23.49 -50.83 13.02
CA PHE A 73 24.66 -50.04 12.59
C PHE A 73 24.90 -48.86 13.56
N PRO A 74 26.16 -48.48 13.85
CA PRO A 74 26.48 -47.38 14.74
C PRO A 74 26.37 -46.03 14.02
N LEU A 75 25.60 -45.10 14.58
CA LEU A 75 25.51 -43.70 14.14
C LEU A 75 26.77 -42.92 14.54
N PRO A 76 27.39 -42.15 13.64
CA PRO A 76 28.11 -40.95 14.01
C PRO A 76 27.31 -39.68 13.66
N ALA A 77 27.45 -38.69 14.54
CA ALA A 77 27.10 -37.27 14.39
C ALA A 77 25.61 -36.86 14.35
N ARG A 78 25.22 -36.16 15.42
CA ARG A 78 24.00 -35.34 15.55
C ARG A 78 23.91 -34.30 14.44
N ILE A 79 23.02 -34.49 13.46
CA ILE A 79 22.40 -33.37 12.73
C ILE A 79 21.17 -32.97 13.54
N ARG A 80 21.15 -31.74 14.06
CA ARG A 80 20.03 -31.20 14.85
C ARG A 80 18.81 -31.01 13.95
N VAL A 81 17.88 -31.96 14.01
CA VAL A 81 16.55 -31.90 13.36
C VAL A 81 15.78 -30.62 13.74
N SER A 82 16.08 -30.03 14.90
CA SER A 82 15.51 -28.75 15.34
C SER A 82 15.84 -27.57 14.42
N THR A 83 17.00 -27.57 13.75
CA THR A 83 17.43 -26.46 12.90
C THR A 83 16.75 -26.49 11.52
N ILE A 84 16.51 -27.68 10.98
CA ILE A 84 15.87 -27.84 9.66
C ILE A 84 14.38 -27.52 9.75
N ILE A 85 13.68 -28.02 10.78
CA ILE A 85 12.26 -27.71 11.00
C ILE A 85 12.06 -26.22 11.27
N TYR A 86 12.93 -25.58 12.06
CA TYR A 86 12.85 -24.14 12.33
C TYR A 86 13.12 -23.31 11.06
N CYS A 87 14.10 -23.70 10.24
CA CYS A 87 14.40 -23.01 8.98
C CYS A 87 13.25 -23.13 8.00
N GLU A 88 12.73 -24.34 7.75
CA GLU A 88 11.61 -24.55 6.82
C GLU A 88 10.31 -23.87 7.32
N THR A 89 9.97 -23.96 8.60
CA THR A 89 8.79 -23.26 9.14
C THR A 89 8.93 -21.74 9.11
N THR A 90 10.12 -21.20 9.37
CA THR A 90 10.37 -19.75 9.25
C THR A 90 10.31 -19.31 7.79
N THR A 91 10.88 -20.08 6.86
CA THR A 91 10.79 -19.82 5.42
C THR A 91 9.35 -19.90 4.91
N THR A 92 8.56 -20.89 5.33
CA THR A 92 7.15 -21.02 4.95
C THR A 92 6.29 -19.90 5.55
N ILE A 93 6.50 -19.53 6.81
CA ILE A 93 5.79 -18.40 7.44
C ILE A 93 6.18 -17.07 6.79
N HIS A 94 7.46 -16.87 6.46
CA HIS A 94 7.93 -15.68 5.75
C HIS A 94 7.34 -15.61 4.33
N GLN A 95 7.31 -16.73 3.60
CA GLN A 95 6.66 -16.81 2.28
C GLN A 95 5.14 -16.57 2.33
N LEU A 96 4.45 -17.04 3.38
CA LEU A 96 3.03 -16.74 3.60
C LEU A 96 2.78 -15.26 3.91
N LYS A 97 3.67 -14.59 4.65
CA LYS A 97 3.60 -13.13 4.88
C LYS A 97 3.78 -12.31 3.61
N MET A 98 4.51 -12.84 2.62
CA MET A 98 4.79 -12.14 1.35
C MET A 98 3.64 -12.18 0.35
N LEU A 99 2.68 -13.09 0.51
CA LEU A 99 1.53 -13.17 -0.40
C LEU A 99 0.53 -12.05 -0.09
N LEU A 100 0.10 -11.35 -1.14
CA LEU A 100 -1.01 -10.42 -1.03
C LEU A 100 -2.29 -11.20 -0.69
N PRO A 101 -3.06 -10.75 0.32
CA PRO A 101 -4.43 -11.19 0.48
C PRO A 101 -5.17 -11.03 -0.84
N ASN A 102 -5.83 -12.09 -1.27
CA ASN A 102 -6.45 -12.17 -2.60
C ASN A 102 -7.90 -12.67 -2.53
N ALA A 103 -8.53 -12.50 -1.37
CA ALA A 103 -9.92 -12.87 -1.17
C ALA A 103 -10.77 -12.22 -2.27
N LYS A 104 -11.58 -13.03 -2.96
CA LYS A 104 -12.44 -12.54 -4.03
C LYS A 104 -13.79 -12.11 -3.46
N PRO A 105 -14.43 -11.07 -4.04
CA PRO A 105 -15.80 -10.74 -3.68
C PRO A 105 -16.74 -11.93 -3.93
N VAL A 106 -17.69 -12.13 -3.01
CA VAL A 106 -18.70 -13.19 -3.07
C VAL A 106 -20.07 -12.56 -3.26
N LYS A 107 -20.75 -12.93 -4.35
CA LYS A 107 -22.09 -12.45 -4.67
C LYS A 107 -23.13 -13.22 -3.84
N LEU A 108 -23.89 -12.53 -3.00
CA LEU A 108 -24.94 -13.12 -2.15
C LEU A 108 -26.30 -13.11 -2.84
N THR A 109 -26.61 -12.02 -3.54
CA THR A 109 -27.81 -11.85 -4.37
C THR A 109 -27.44 -11.06 -5.63
N ASP A 110 -28.41 -10.76 -6.51
CA ASP A 110 -28.13 -9.93 -7.68
C ASP A 110 -27.60 -8.53 -7.36
N ASN A 111 -27.97 -7.99 -6.19
CA ASN A 111 -27.63 -6.63 -5.79
C ASN A 111 -26.68 -6.59 -4.59
N VAL A 112 -26.44 -7.71 -3.90
CA VAL A 112 -25.64 -7.74 -2.67
C VAL A 112 -24.38 -8.59 -2.88
N THR A 113 -23.22 -7.98 -2.66
CA THR A 113 -21.90 -8.62 -2.75
C THR A 113 -21.10 -8.34 -1.50
N ILE A 114 -20.49 -9.36 -0.89
CA ILE A 114 -19.60 -9.21 0.27
C ILE A 114 -18.14 -9.40 -0.12
N HIS A 115 -17.23 -8.71 0.54
CA HIS A 115 -15.79 -8.82 0.36
C HIS A 115 -15.10 -8.86 1.71
N ALA A 116 -14.28 -9.89 1.92
CA ALA A 116 -13.43 -10.00 3.11
C ALA A 116 -12.31 -8.94 3.09
N PRO A 117 -11.76 -8.55 4.26
CA PRO A 117 -10.60 -7.67 4.35
C PRO A 117 -9.40 -8.16 3.51
N LEU A 118 -8.64 -7.22 2.96
CA LEU A 118 -7.45 -7.46 2.11
C LEU A 118 -6.14 -7.05 2.80
N SER A 119 -6.14 -6.92 4.12
CA SER A 119 -4.95 -6.73 4.95
C SER A 119 -4.40 -8.07 5.46
N ARG A 120 -3.16 -8.07 5.99
CA ARG A 120 -2.56 -9.23 6.68
C ARG A 120 -3.30 -9.56 7.98
N GLN A 121 -3.95 -8.58 8.61
CA GLN A 121 -4.80 -8.80 9.79
C GLN A 121 -5.97 -9.74 9.46
N GLY A 122 -6.52 -9.62 8.25
CA GLY A 122 -7.54 -10.54 7.74
C GLY A 122 -8.90 -10.42 8.41
N HIS A 123 -9.10 -9.48 9.32
CA HIS A 123 -10.40 -9.15 9.91
C HIS A 123 -10.52 -7.63 10.12
N GLY A 124 -11.74 -7.15 10.35
CA GLY A 124 -11.98 -5.75 10.69
C GLY A 124 -13.46 -5.38 10.74
N PRO A 125 -13.79 -4.12 11.08
CA PRO A 125 -15.17 -3.65 11.18
C PRO A 125 -15.95 -3.81 9.88
N GLY A 126 -17.28 -3.83 9.99
CA GLY A 126 -18.17 -3.92 8.83
C GLY A 126 -18.46 -2.55 8.20
N ILE A 127 -18.41 -2.48 6.87
CA ILE A 127 -18.92 -1.35 6.09
C ILE A 127 -19.95 -1.83 5.09
N ILE A 128 -21.08 -1.14 5.00
CA ILE A 128 -22.08 -1.31 3.94
C ILE A 128 -21.94 -0.12 2.98
N ILE A 129 -21.67 -0.40 1.71
CA ILE A 129 -21.63 0.61 0.65
C ILE A 129 -22.89 0.52 -0.21
N ILE A 130 -23.55 1.64 -0.45
CA ILE A 130 -24.74 1.74 -1.30
C ILE A 130 -24.38 2.62 -2.50
N ARG A 131 -24.39 2.02 -3.69
CA ARG A 131 -23.98 2.70 -4.93
C ARG A 131 -24.71 2.14 -6.15
N ASP A 132 -24.80 2.91 -7.21
CA ASP A 132 -25.21 2.44 -8.52
C ASP A 132 -24.01 1.94 -9.35
N ASP A 133 -24.35 1.22 -10.42
CA ASP A 133 -23.38 0.86 -11.46
C ASP A 133 -23.12 2.07 -12.36
N THR A 134 -21.85 2.33 -12.70
CA THR A 134 -21.52 3.42 -13.62
C THR A 134 -21.99 3.11 -15.05
N PRO A 135 -22.96 3.86 -15.60
CA PRO A 135 -23.44 3.63 -16.96
C PRO A 135 -22.34 3.84 -17.98
N THR A 136 -22.39 3.11 -19.11
CA THR A 136 -21.36 3.19 -20.17
C THR A 136 -21.11 4.62 -20.65
N SER A 137 -22.16 5.45 -20.72
CA SER A 137 -22.08 6.87 -21.14
C SER A 137 -21.38 7.81 -20.14
N GLN A 138 -21.15 7.33 -18.91
CA GLN A 138 -20.52 8.09 -17.83
C GLN A 138 -19.20 7.45 -17.38
N ARG A 139 -18.73 6.41 -18.08
CA ARG A 139 -17.47 5.75 -17.73
C ARG A 139 -16.29 6.69 -17.93
N ASN A 140 -15.34 6.60 -17.01
CA ASN A 140 -14.03 7.18 -17.16
C ASN A 140 -13.27 6.43 -18.26
N GLU A 141 -12.78 7.17 -19.26
CA GLU A 141 -11.97 6.60 -20.35
C GLU A 141 -10.50 6.44 -19.94
N ARG A 142 -10.08 7.07 -18.85
CA ARG A 142 -8.71 7.01 -18.33
C ARG A 142 -8.59 5.89 -17.29
N SER A 143 -7.53 5.09 -17.40
CA SER A 143 -7.17 4.15 -16.35
C SER A 143 -6.74 4.90 -15.09
N THR A 144 -7.15 4.39 -13.95
CA THR A 144 -6.83 4.91 -12.62
C THR A 144 -6.33 3.78 -11.74
N LEU A 145 -5.39 4.10 -10.85
CA LEU A 145 -4.85 3.15 -9.87
C LEU A 145 -5.71 3.10 -8.59
N ASP A 146 -6.58 4.09 -8.40
CA ASP A 146 -7.52 4.09 -7.28
C ASP A 146 -8.59 3.01 -7.54
N PRO A 147 -8.71 1.98 -6.69
CA PRO A 147 -9.65 0.90 -6.91
C PRO A 147 -11.08 1.31 -6.62
N GLU A 148 -12.02 0.56 -7.19
CA GLU A 148 -13.45 0.76 -6.90
C GLU A 148 -13.74 0.59 -5.40
N PRO A 149 -14.72 1.34 -4.84
CA PRO A 149 -15.07 1.35 -3.42
C PRO A 149 -15.07 -0.01 -2.71
N LEU A 150 -15.61 -1.06 -3.32
CA LEU A 150 -15.64 -2.41 -2.72
C LEU A 150 -14.24 -2.93 -2.38
N GLN A 151 -13.31 -2.84 -3.33
CA GLN A 151 -11.92 -3.26 -3.12
C GLN A 151 -11.18 -2.25 -2.25
N LYS A 152 -11.41 -0.94 -2.47
CA LYS A 152 -10.74 0.13 -1.72
C LYS A 152 -10.94 -0.02 -0.21
N TRP A 153 -12.18 -0.23 0.24
CA TRP A 153 -12.47 -0.41 1.66
C TRP A 153 -12.03 -1.77 2.21
N ALA A 154 -11.99 -2.81 1.37
CA ALA A 154 -11.42 -4.10 1.77
C ALA A 154 -9.91 -4.00 2.02
N GLU A 155 -9.18 -3.25 1.17
CA GLU A 155 -7.75 -2.96 1.36
C GLU A 155 -7.50 -2.08 2.61
N GLU A 156 -8.47 -1.27 3.04
CA GLU A 156 -8.44 -0.57 4.34
C GLU A 156 -8.69 -1.51 5.54
N SER A 157 -8.81 -2.82 5.30
CA SER A 157 -9.09 -3.87 6.28
C SER A 157 -10.53 -3.95 6.79
N TYR A 158 -11.51 -3.38 6.09
CA TYR A 158 -12.92 -3.56 6.44
C TYR A 158 -13.50 -4.82 5.80
N THR A 159 -14.48 -5.44 6.46
CA THR A 159 -15.38 -6.39 5.79
C THR A 159 -16.47 -5.58 5.09
N VAL A 160 -16.54 -5.65 3.77
CA VAL A 160 -17.37 -4.73 2.97
C VAL A 160 -18.54 -5.46 2.35
N VAL A 161 -19.75 -4.94 2.52
CA VAL A 161 -20.92 -5.37 1.74
C VAL A 161 -21.35 -4.24 0.81
N GLN A 162 -21.36 -4.51 -0.49
CA GLN A 162 -21.93 -3.62 -1.50
C GLN A 162 -23.39 -3.98 -1.78
N VAL A 163 -24.26 -2.98 -1.68
CA VAL A 163 -25.62 -2.98 -2.20
C VAL A 163 -25.65 -2.13 -3.47
N THR A 164 -25.80 -2.79 -4.62
CA THR A 164 -25.96 -2.12 -5.91
C THR A 164 -27.41 -1.67 -6.09
N VAL A 165 -27.61 -0.38 -6.37
CA VAL A 165 -28.94 0.23 -6.54
C VAL A 165 -29.15 0.76 -7.95
N SER A 166 -30.42 0.89 -8.35
CA SER A 166 -30.84 1.50 -9.62
C SER A 166 -32.07 2.40 -9.40
N SER A 167 -32.57 3.05 -10.46
CA SER A 167 -33.76 3.91 -10.38
C SER A 167 -34.95 3.16 -9.77
N ASP A 168 -35.49 3.72 -8.68
CA ASP A 168 -36.59 3.16 -7.90
C ASP A 168 -36.33 1.75 -7.35
N HIS A 169 -35.13 1.47 -6.82
CA HIS A 169 -34.77 0.16 -6.26
C HIS A 169 -35.74 -0.27 -5.13
N PRO A 170 -36.74 -1.14 -5.41
CA PRO A 170 -37.86 -1.34 -4.49
C PRO A 170 -37.46 -2.17 -3.27
N ALA A 171 -36.37 -2.93 -3.38
CA ALA A 171 -35.87 -3.85 -2.37
C ALA A 171 -34.67 -3.31 -1.57
N VAL A 172 -34.34 -2.01 -1.66
CA VAL A 172 -33.15 -1.47 -0.99
C VAL A 172 -33.15 -1.70 0.53
N LYS A 173 -34.33 -1.67 1.16
CA LYS A 173 -34.49 -1.91 2.60
C LYS A 173 -34.22 -3.38 2.96
N GLU A 174 -34.68 -4.31 2.11
CA GLU A 174 -34.43 -5.74 2.26
C GLU A 174 -32.96 -6.07 2.01
N ASP A 175 -32.34 -5.45 0.99
CA ASP A 175 -30.93 -5.64 0.69
C ASP A 175 -30.03 -5.02 1.78
N LEU A 176 -30.43 -3.91 2.42
CA LEU A 176 -29.78 -3.38 3.61
C LEU A 176 -29.84 -4.38 4.77
N HIS A 177 -31.01 -4.95 5.05
CA HIS A 177 -31.16 -5.97 6.09
C HIS A 177 -30.27 -7.18 5.82
N ARG A 178 -30.25 -7.68 4.57
CA ARG A 178 -29.34 -8.77 4.15
C ARG A 178 -27.87 -8.40 4.31
N ALA A 179 -27.49 -7.15 4.06
CA ALA A 179 -26.12 -6.70 4.24
C ALA A 179 -25.70 -6.74 5.71
N ILE A 180 -26.59 -6.32 6.62
CA ILE A 180 -26.37 -6.40 8.07
C ILE A 180 -26.25 -7.86 8.51
N ASP A 181 -27.16 -8.74 8.07
CA ASP A 181 -27.11 -10.17 8.38
C ASP A 181 -25.82 -10.81 7.85
N ALA A 182 -25.39 -10.44 6.64
CA ALA A 182 -24.16 -10.95 6.04
C ALA A 182 -22.93 -10.55 6.86
N LEU A 183 -22.84 -9.29 7.31
CA LEU A 183 -21.77 -8.85 8.21
C LEU A 183 -21.84 -9.55 9.58
N GLY A 184 -23.04 -9.73 10.13
CA GLY A 184 -23.26 -10.46 11.38
C GLY A 184 -22.90 -11.94 11.29
N GLY A 185 -22.97 -12.53 10.10
CA GLY A 185 -22.63 -13.93 9.84
C GLY A 185 -21.18 -14.18 9.41
N HIS A 186 -20.42 -13.15 9.02
CA HIS A 186 -19.07 -13.32 8.45
C HIS A 186 -18.01 -13.49 9.54
N ASP A 187 -17.09 -14.45 9.37
CA ASP A 187 -16.06 -14.77 10.37
C ASP A 187 -14.97 -13.69 10.48
N ASN A 188 -14.69 -12.98 9.39
CA ASN A 188 -13.69 -11.90 9.34
C ASN A 188 -14.24 -10.51 9.72
N CYS A 189 -15.49 -10.42 10.18
CA CYS A 189 -16.13 -9.16 10.55
C CYS A 189 -16.13 -8.96 12.07
N ASP A 190 -15.60 -7.81 12.52
CA ASP A 190 -15.62 -7.41 13.93
C ASP A 190 -17.01 -6.86 14.28
N LYS A 191 -17.84 -7.72 14.88
CA LYS A 191 -19.27 -7.41 15.10
C LYS A 191 -19.49 -6.46 16.28
N GLU A 192 -18.56 -6.45 17.24
CA GLU A 192 -18.68 -5.69 18.49
C GLU A 192 -18.55 -4.18 18.27
N THR A 193 -17.85 -3.77 17.22
CA THR A 193 -17.66 -2.35 16.85
C THR A 193 -18.86 -1.73 16.14
N GLY A 194 -19.80 -2.57 15.67
CA GLY A 194 -20.87 -2.15 14.78
C GLY A 194 -20.39 -1.83 13.36
N TYR A 195 -21.28 -1.24 12.56
CA TYR A 195 -21.10 -1.07 11.12
C TYR A 195 -21.22 0.40 10.67
N GLY A 196 -20.44 0.76 9.66
CA GLY A 196 -20.58 2.03 8.94
C GLY A 196 -21.40 1.86 7.66
N VAL A 197 -22.15 2.89 7.26
CA VAL A 197 -22.82 2.94 5.96
C VAL A 197 -22.25 4.08 5.12
N ILE A 198 -21.88 3.80 3.87
CA ILE A 198 -21.42 4.80 2.90
C ILE A 198 -22.38 4.83 1.72
N ILE A 199 -23.01 5.98 1.48
CA ILE A 199 -23.98 6.19 0.40
C ILE A 199 -23.31 7.02 -0.68
N TYR A 200 -22.94 6.38 -1.79
CA TYR A 200 -22.36 7.06 -2.95
C TYR A 200 -23.44 7.65 -3.88
N SER A 201 -24.64 7.06 -3.87
CA SER A 201 -25.70 7.41 -4.83
C SER A 201 -27.02 7.75 -4.11
N PRO A 202 -27.05 8.85 -3.31
CA PRO A 202 -28.17 9.16 -2.43
C PRO A 202 -29.49 9.42 -3.17
N SER A 203 -29.44 9.82 -4.44
CA SER A 203 -30.63 10.04 -5.28
C SER A 203 -31.47 8.79 -5.51
N PHE A 204 -30.90 7.60 -5.37
CA PHE A 204 -31.61 6.32 -5.55
C PHE A 204 -32.25 5.79 -4.26
N VAL A 205 -32.00 6.45 -3.12
CA VAL A 205 -32.29 5.90 -1.80
C VAL A 205 -32.91 6.93 -0.86
N ALA A 206 -33.97 7.61 -1.32
CA ALA A 206 -34.61 8.72 -0.61
C ALA A 206 -35.03 8.39 0.83
N ASP A 207 -35.54 7.18 1.10
CA ASP A 207 -36.09 6.78 2.41
C ASP A 207 -35.15 5.85 3.20
N ILE A 208 -33.88 5.69 2.78
CA ILE A 208 -32.99 4.71 3.42
C ILE A 208 -32.57 5.14 4.83
N VAL A 209 -32.56 6.45 5.11
CA VAL A 209 -32.18 6.97 6.43
C VAL A 209 -33.14 6.51 7.52
N ASP A 210 -34.44 6.46 7.24
CA ASP A 210 -35.45 5.90 8.13
C ASP A 210 -35.21 4.43 8.44
N GLU A 211 -34.70 3.69 7.47
CA GLU A 211 -34.38 2.28 7.66
C GLU A 211 -33.09 2.11 8.46
N ILE A 212 -32.03 2.84 8.11
CA ILE A 212 -30.74 2.82 8.82
C ILE A 212 -30.90 3.19 10.29
N ASP A 213 -31.73 4.19 10.59
CA ASP A 213 -31.95 4.66 11.97
C ASP A 213 -32.60 3.59 12.88
N LYS A 214 -33.18 2.51 12.32
CA LYS A 214 -33.77 1.40 13.09
C LYS A 214 -32.75 0.38 13.61
N TYR A 215 -31.55 0.34 13.04
CA TYR A 215 -30.53 -0.65 13.38
C TYR A 215 -29.52 -0.05 14.35
N ASP A 216 -29.41 -0.63 15.54
CA ASP A 216 -28.44 -0.19 16.56
C ASP A 216 -27.01 -0.57 16.19
N GLU A 217 -26.83 -1.59 15.36
CA GLU A 217 -25.55 -2.07 14.83
C GLU A 217 -24.90 -1.00 13.95
N ILE A 218 -25.68 -0.21 13.22
CA ILE A 218 -25.13 0.89 12.41
C ILE A 218 -24.75 2.05 13.32
N LYS A 219 -23.48 2.46 13.29
CA LYS A 219 -22.93 3.52 14.15
C LYS A 219 -22.73 4.84 13.43
N ALA A 220 -22.47 4.82 12.13
CA ALA A 220 -22.09 6.02 11.38
C ALA A 220 -22.57 5.98 9.93
N ILE A 221 -22.84 7.17 9.36
CA ILE A 221 -23.29 7.33 7.98
C ILE A 221 -22.40 8.32 7.24
N VAL A 222 -21.88 7.93 6.08
CA VAL A 222 -21.20 8.82 5.14
C VAL A 222 -22.06 8.95 3.89
N SER A 223 -22.19 10.15 3.33
CA SER A 223 -22.93 10.36 2.08
C SER A 223 -22.18 11.29 1.13
N TYR A 224 -22.07 10.88 -0.14
CA TYR A 224 -21.61 11.71 -1.24
C TYR A 224 -22.84 12.32 -1.91
N GLY A 225 -23.18 13.54 -1.49
CA GLY A 225 -24.46 14.18 -1.79
C GLY A 225 -25.37 14.27 -0.56
N ARG A 226 -26.42 15.09 -0.68
CA ARG A 226 -27.32 15.41 0.43
C ARG A 226 -28.42 14.36 0.54
N LEU A 227 -28.60 13.81 1.75
CA LEU A 227 -29.75 12.95 2.06
C LEU A 227 -31.01 13.79 2.27
N THR A 228 -32.18 13.18 2.08
CA THR A 228 -33.50 13.81 2.19
C THR A 228 -33.77 14.38 3.58
N ARG A 229 -33.25 13.74 4.63
CA ARG A 229 -33.28 14.20 6.01
C ARG A 229 -31.95 14.00 6.72
N THR A 230 -31.80 14.67 7.86
CA THR A 230 -30.64 14.49 8.74
C THR A 230 -30.78 13.16 9.50
N PRO A 231 -29.74 12.31 9.52
CA PRO A 231 -29.73 11.09 10.32
C PRO A 231 -29.73 11.36 11.82
N ASN A 232 -30.23 10.40 12.61
CA ASN A 232 -30.12 10.45 14.07
C ASN A 232 -28.73 9.99 14.57
N LYS A 233 -27.95 9.36 13.69
CA LYS A 233 -26.62 8.84 13.94
C LYS A 233 -25.53 9.83 13.50
N PRO A 234 -24.30 9.73 14.04
CA PRO A 234 -23.14 10.45 13.53
C PRO A 234 -23.06 10.40 12.00
N PHE A 235 -22.87 11.55 11.35
CA PHE A 235 -22.83 11.61 9.88
C PHE A 235 -21.73 12.50 9.29
N LEU A 236 -21.33 12.16 8.07
CA LEU A 236 -20.34 12.90 7.29
C LEU A 236 -20.83 13.07 5.84
N TYR A 237 -20.92 14.31 5.36
CA TYR A 237 -21.30 14.60 3.97
C TYR A 237 -20.15 15.17 3.15
N HIS A 238 -20.06 14.71 1.90
CA HIS A 238 -19.20 15.29 0.87
C HIS A 238 -20.08 15.84 -0.25
N LEU A 239 -20.11 17.17 -0.40
CA LEU A 239 -21.00 17.86 -1.33
C LEU A 239 -20.22 18.56 -2.46
N PRO A 240 -20.57 18.33 -3.74
CA PRO A 240 -19.98 19.02 -4.90
C PRO A 240 -20.59 20.42 -5.07
N GLU A 241 -20.54 21.25 -4.03
CA GLU A 241 -21.17 22.58 -4.01
C GLU A 241 -20.22 23.64 -3.46
N GLN A 242 -20.54 24.90 -3.72
CA GLN A 242 -19.85 26.04 -3.12
C GLN A 242 -20.13 26.12 -1.62
N GLY A 243 -19.13 26.57 -0.85
CA GLY A 243 -19.28 26.86 0.57
C GLY A 243 -18.07 26.41 1.38
N THR A 244 -18.21 26.50 2.70
CA THR A 244 -17.15 26.11 3.64
C THR A 244 -17.54 24.86 4.42
N LYS A 245 -16.59 24.33 5.20
CA LYS A 245 -16.84 23.22 6.11
C LYS A 245 -17.88 23.64 7.17
N GLU A 246 -18.90 22.81 7.35
CA GLU A 246 -19.87 22.98 8.44
C GLU A 246 -19.73 21.82 9.44
N LYS A 247 -19.91 22.11 10.72
CA LYS A 247 -19.87 21.13 11.81
C LYS A 247 -21.06 21.34 12.74
N SER A 248 -21.78 20.27 13.04
CA SER A 248 -22.81 20.20 14.06
C SER A 248 -22.37 19.23 15.18
N GLU A 249 -23.21 19.05 16.21
CA GLU A 249 -22.97 18.06 17.25
C GLU A 249 -22.90 16.63 16.70
N SER A 250 -23.76 16.30 15.72
CA SER A 250 -23.91 14.97 15.16
C SER A 250 -23.27 14.79 13.78
N GLY A 251 -22.68 15.81 13.16
CA GLY A 251 -22.09 15.61 11.84
C GLY A 251 -21.21 16.72 11.29
N VAL A 252 -20.59 16.40 10.16
CA VAL A 252 -19.68 17.30 9.43
C VAL A 252 -20.04 17.31 7.96
N ILE A 253 -20.01 18.48 7.35
CA ILE A 253 -20.24 18.64 5.90
C ILE A 253 -19.00 19.28 5.29
N TYR A 254 -18.38 18.57 4.35
CA TYR A 254 -17.30 19.06 3.51
C TYR A 254 -17.84 19.41 2.12
N ARG A 255 -17.29 20.48 1.55
CA ARG A 255 -17.69 21.04 0.25
C ARG A 255 -16.51 21.08 -0.70
N TYR A 256 -16.79 20.77 -1.97
CA TYR A 256 -15.82 20.60 -3.04
C TYR A 256 -16.28 21.46 -4.24
N PRO A 257 -16.03 22.77 -4.22
CA PRO A 257 -16.46 23.68 -5.30
C PRO A 257 -15.82 23.39 -6.67
N GLU A 258 -14.70 22.65 -6.69
CA GLU A 258 -13.89 22.32 -7.86
C GLU A 258 -14.38 21.08 -8.63
N VAL A 259 -15.25 20.26 -8.03
CA VAL A 259 -15.74 19.02 -8.65
C VAL A 259 -17.13 19.18 -9.25
N VAL A 260 -17.41 18.40 -10.28
CA VAL A 260 -18.64 18.55 -11.11
C VAL A 260 -19.85 17.86 -10.48
N SER A 261 -19.65 16.72 -9.81
CA SER A 261 -20.73 15.90 -9.25
C SER A 261 -20.25 15.09 -8.05
N ALA A 262 -21.17 14.46 -7.32
CA ALA A 262 -20.86 13.60 -6.17
C ALA A 262 -20.05 12.35 -6.56
N SER A 263 -20.10 11.96 -7.84
CA SER A 263 -19.33 10.85 -8.40
C SER A 263 -17.83 11.13 -8.54
N PHE A 264 -17.34 12.28 -8.07
CA PHE A 264 -15.91 12.62 -8.07
C PHE A 264 -15.02 11.63 -7.32
N ILE A 265 -15.61 10.85 -6.42
CA ILE A 265 -14.95 9.80 -5.63
C ILE A 265 -14.92 8.43 -6.33
N ILE A 266 -15.70 8.24 -7.40
CA ILE A 266 -15.86 6.94 -8.07
C ILE A 266 -14.86 6.84 -9.23
N PRO A 267 -13.82 5.97 -9.15
CA PRO A 267 -12.76 5.92 -10.15
C PRO A 267 -13.26 5.60 -11.57
N SER A 268 -14.26 4.73 -11.69
CA SER A 268 -14.90 4.36 -12.96
C SER A 268 -15.76 5.47 -13.58
N HIS A 269 -16.03 6.57 -12.89
CA HIS A 269 -16.91 7.64 -13.37
C HIS A 269 -16.12 8.78 -14.03
N LYS A 270 -16.62 9.35 -15.13
CA LYS A 270 -15.95 10.42 -15.91
C LYS A 270 -15.65 11.69 -15.11
N ASP A 271 -16.42 11.94 -14.05
CA ASP A 271 -16.25 13.09 -13.15
C ASP A 271 -15.24 12.81 -12.02
N PHE A 272 -14.59 11.64 -12.01
CA PHE A 272 -13.56 11.29 -11.04
C PHE A 272 -12.47 12.37 -10.95
N ASN A 273 -12.18 12.80 -9.72
CA ASN A 273 -11.13 13.77 -9.45
C ASN A 273 -10.21 13.23 -8.36
N ALA A 274 -9.03 12.73 -8.75
CA ALA A 274 -8.10 12.03 -7.86
C ALA A 274 -7.73 12.84 -6.61
N SER A 275 -7.42 14.12 -6.76
CA SER A 275 -7.01 14.98 -5.63
C SER A 275 -8.14 15.17 -4.61
N SER A 276 -9.35 15.48 -5.10
CA SER A 276 -10.52 15.67 -4.23
C SER A 276 -10.96 14.35 -3.60
N ALA A 277 -10.91 13.26 -4.37
CA ALA A 277 -11.19 11.90 -3.93
C ALA A 277 -10.26 11.46 -2.79
N ALA A 278 -8.95 11.69 -2.93
CA ALA A 278 -7.97 11.36 -1.89
C ALA A 278 -8.26 12.12 -0.58
N VAL A 279 -8.49 13.44 -0.65
CA VAL A 279 -8.82 14.24 0.54
C VAL A 279 -10.16 13.82 1.17
N ALA A 280 -11.17 13.51 0.35
CA ALA A 280 -12.45 13.00 0.84
C ALA A 280 -12.31 11.63 1.51
N HIS A 281 -11.52 10.73 0.94
CA HIS A 281 -11.23 9.41 1.51
C HIS A 281 -10.59 9.51 2.89
N THR A 282 -9.56 10.32 3.06
CA THR A 282 -8.90 10.56 4.37
C THR A 282 -9.86 11.08 5.43
N ARG A 283 -10.76 12.01 5.05
CA ARG A 283 -11.79 12.55 5.94
C ARG A 283 -12.81 11.49 6.32
N CYS A 284 -13.21 10.66 5.36
CA CYS A 284 -14.11 9.52 5.56
C CYS A 284 -13.48 8.47 6.48
N LEU A 285 -12.23 8.09 6.24
CA LEU A 285 -11.50 7.13 7.04
C LEU A 285 -11.32 7.62 8.49
N SER A 286 -10.94 8.88 8.67
CA SER A 286 -10.82 9.50 10.02
C SER A 286 -12.13 9.45 10.79
N PHE A 287 -13.25 9.68 10.11
CA PHE A 287 -14.57 9.64 10.70
C PHE A 287 -14.98 8.20 11.04
N LEU A 288 -14.89 7.27 10.09
CA LEU A 288 -15.31 5.89 10.29
C LEU A 288 -14.46 5.17 11.33
N LYS A 289 -13.13 5.31 11.30
CA LYS A 289 -12.25 4.70 12.32
C LYS A 289 -12.60 5.18 13.73
N LYS A 290 -13.00 6.45 13.87
CA LYS A 290 -13.43 7.00 15.16
C LYS A 290 -14.78 6.41 15.61
N GLU A 291 -15.76 6.31 14.72
CA GLU A 291 -17.10 5.84 15.10
C GLU A 291 -17.21 4.31 15.21
N LEU A 292 -16.29 3.57 14.58
CA LEU A 292 -16.21 2.09 14.58
C LEU A 292 -15.03 1.56 15.39
N ASP A 293 -14.25 2.43 16.04
CA ASP A 293 -13.05 2.05 16.79
C ASP A 293 -12.08 1.12 16.03
N GLY A 294 -11.84 1.41 14.75
CA GLY A 294 -10.91 0.65 13.92
C GLY A 294 -11.24 0.67 12.43
N PRO A 295 -10.43 -0.02 11.60
CA PRO A 295 -9.23 -0.76 11.97
C PRO A 295 -8.03 0.17 12.23
N TRP A 296 -7.24 -0.15 13.25
CA TRP A 296 -6.08 0.64 13.68
C TRP A 296 -4.78 -0.07 13.28
N PHE A 297 -3.86 0.68 12.66
CA PHE A 297 -2.56 0.19 12.21
C PHE A 297 -1.46 1.11 12.72
N ASP A 298 -0.32 0.53 13.09
CA ASP A 298 0.90 1.29 13.37
C ASP A 298 1.55 1.68 12.03
N LEU A 299 1.26 2.91 11.59
CA LEU A 299 1.77 3.41 10.31
C LEU A 299 3.29 3.63 10.33
N GLU A 300 3.88 3.85 11.51
CA GLU A 300 5.34 3.98 11.65
C GLU A 300 5.99 2.62 11.48
N GLU A 301 5.46 1.57 12.12
CA GLU A 301 5.96 0.20 11.95
C GLU A 301 5.90 -0.26 10.49
N ILE A 302 4.81 0.06 9.79
CA ILE A 302 4.65 -0.26 8.36
C ILE A 302 5.71 0.44 7.50
N TRP A 303 5.98 1.71 7.79
CA TRP A 303 6.97 2.49 7.03
C TRP A 303 8.42 2.08 7.36
N ASP A 304 8.71 1.81 8.64
CA ASP A 304 10.01 1.31 9.08
C ASP A 304 10.27 -0.10 8.49
N GLU A 305 9.25 -0.96 8.40
CA GLU A 305 9.36 -2.24 7.68
C GLU A 305 9.72 -2.04 6.20
N HIS A 306 9.01 -1.11 5.52
CA HIS A 306 9.25 -0.82 4.12
C HIS A 306 10.69 -0.37 3.84
N THR A 307 11.14 0.66 4.58
CA THR A 307 12.46 1.26 4.41
C THR A 307 13.58 0.29 4.78
N LYS A 308 13.38 -0.55 5.80
CA LYS A 308 14.31 -1.64 6.12
C LYS A 308 14.52 -2.58 4.93
N TYR A 309 13.45 -2.94 4.20
CA TYR A 309 13.59 -3.81 3.02
C TYR A 309 14.32 -3.13 1.86
N GLU A 310 14.12 -1.82 1.67
CA GLU A 310 14.77 -1.07 0.60
C GLU A 310 16.26 -0.80 0.87
N PHE A 311 16.62 -0.38 2.07
CA PHE A 311 17.95 0.16 2.37
C PHE A 311 18.86 -0.81 3.13
N ASP A 312 18.32 -1.56 4.10
CA ASP A 312 19.10 -2.46 4.96
C ASP A 312 19.20 -3.86 4.34
N GLU A 313 18.06 -4.51 4.10
CA GLU A 313 18.01 -5.88 3.54
C GLU A 313 18.23 -5.90 2.03
N ARG A 314 17.93 -4.79 1.35
CA ARG A 314 18.01 -4.62 -0.11
C ARG A 314 17.27 -5.73 -0.86
N SER A 315 16.02 -5.98 -0.48
CA SER A 315 15.18 -7.07 -0.99
C SER A 315 13.98 -6.55 -1.78
N VAL A 316 14.05 -6.65 -3.12
CA VAL A 316 12.96 -6.27 -4.02
C VAL A 316 11.66 -7.02 -3.68
N GLU A 317 11.76 -8.31 -3.39
CA GLU A 317 10.60 -9.16 -3.07
C GLU A 317 9.90 -8.69 -1.80
N ASN A 318 10.68 -8.46 -0.72
CA ASN A 318 10.13 -8.01 0.55
C ASN A 318 9.55 -6.61 0.44
N THR A 319 10.24 -5.67 -0.23
CA THR A 319 9.72 -4.32 -0.52
C THR A 319 8.38 -4.40 -1.24
N MET A 320 8.29 -5.15 -2.35
CA MET A 320 7.03 -5.29 -3.10
C MET A 320 5.93 -6.01 -2.29
N SER A 321 6.29 -6.78 -1.25
CA SER A 321 5.34 -7.46 -0.36
C SER A 321 4.70 -6.56 0.70
N THR A 322 5.15 -5.32 0.83
CA THR A 322 4.55 -4.30 1.72
C THR A 322 3.60 -3.34 0.99
N MET A 323 3.48 -3.51 -0.33
CA MET A 323 2.67 -2.65 -1.19
C MET A 323 1.35 -3.32 -1.60
N VAL A 324 0.35 -2.53 -1.99
CA VAL A 324 -0.94 -3.02 -2.51
C VAL A 324 -0.82 -3.66 -3.91
N GLN A 325 -1.96 -4.03 -4.49
CA GLN A 325 -2.04 -4.64 -5.82
C GLN A 325 -1.69 -3.66 -6.95
N GLU A 326 -2.05 -2.38 -6.83
CA GLU A 326 -1.76 -1.33 -7.82
C GLU A 326 -0.95 -0.17 -7.20
N PRO A 327 0.32 -0.39 -6.81
CA PRO A 327 1.13 0.63 -6.14
C PRO A 327 1.83 1.56 -7.14
N TYR A 328 2.29 2.72 -6.68
CA TYR A 328 3.26 3.51 -7.45
C TYR A 328 4.21 4.33 -6.59
N VAL A 329 5.38 4.64 -7.14
CA VAL A 329 6.34 5.59 -6.55
C VAL A 329 6.64 6.66 -7.59
N ASN A 330 6.57 7.93 -7.18
CA ASN A 330 7.00 9.06 -8.00
C ASN A 330 8.10 9.83 -7.31
N HIS A 331 9.30 9.75 -7.89
CA HIS A 331 10.40 10.66 -7.60
C HIS A 331 10.22 11.92 -8.44
N ILE A 332 9.69 12.97 -7.82
CA ILE A 332 9.21 14.16 -8.53
C ILE A 332 10.33 14.91 -9.27
N PRO A 333 11.53 15.14 -8.70
CA PRO A 333 12.54 15.97 -9.35
C PRO A 333 13.12 15.37 -10.63
N THR A 334 13.23 14.04 -10.71
CA THR A 334 13.78 13.33 -11.88
C THR A 334 12.72 12.63 -12.71
N MET A 335 11.44 12.69 -12.29
CA MET A 335 10.33 11.96 -12.92
C MET A 335 10.61 10.45 -13.05
N THR A 336 11.32 9.88 -12.06
CA THR A 336 11.62 8.44 -11.99
C THR A 336 10.64 7.73 -11.06
N GLY A 337 10.66 6.40 -11.07
CA GLY A 337 9.76 5.55 -10.29
C GLY A 337 9.08 4.49 -11.13
N GLY A 338 7.94 3.99 -10.66
CA GLY A 338 7.20 2.94 -11.32
C GLY A 338 5.73 2.94 -10.93
N ILE A 339 4.86 2.56 -11.87
CA ILE A 339 3.41 2.50 -11.70
C ILE A 339 2.92 1.07 -11.95
N GLY A 340 2.19 0.51 -10.98
CA GLY A 340 1.78 -0.88 -10.96
C GLY A 340 2.93 -1.81 -10.58
N ARG A 341 2.61 -3.02 -10.11
CA ARG A 341 3.61 -3.94 -9.53
C ARG A 341 4.73 -4.30 -10.49
N GLU A 342 4.42 -4.56 -11.76
CA GLU A 342 5.41 -4.97 -12.75
C GLU A 342 6.48 -3.88 -12.96
N LYS A 343 6.06 -2.66 -13.29
CA LYS A 343 6.99 -1.56 -13.57
C LYS A 343 7.73 -1.12 -12.32
N LEU A 344 7.05 -1.12 -11.17
CA LEU A 344 7.69 -0.75 -9.90
C LEU A 344 8.71 -1.80 -9.44
N THR A 345 8.42 -3.09 -9.60
CA THR A 345 9.40 -4.17 -9.36
C THR A 345 10.63 -3.98 -10.25
N SER A 346 10.43 -3.68 -11.54
CA SER A 346 11.52 -3.40 -12.47
C SER A 346 12.33 -2.16 -12.06
N PHE A 347 11.66 -1.10 -11.60
CA PHE A 347 12.33 0.08 -11.09
C PHE A 347 13.18 -0.23 -9.85
N TYR A 348 12.63 -0.94 -8.87
CA TYR A 348 13.36 -1.33 -7.67
C TYR A 348 14.56 -2.21 -7.95
N ALA A 349 14.39 -3.22 -8.80
CA ALA A 349 15.45 -4.17 -9.13
C ALA A 349 16.60 -3.56 -9.94
N ASN A 350 16.31 -2.60 -10.82
CA ASN A 350 17.29 -2.15 -11.81
C ASN A 350 17.80 -0.71 -11.59
N HIS A 351 17.04 0.12 -10.86
CA HIS A 351 17.33 1.55 -10.75
C HIS A 351 17.44 2.04 -9.31
N PHE A 352 16.85 1.39 -8.31
CA PHE A 352 16.80 1.95 -6.94
C PHE A 352 17.61 1.15 -5.91
N ILE A 353 17.10 -0.02 -5.49
CA ILE A 353 17.56 -0.72 -4.28
C ILE A 353 19.07 -1.01 -4.32
N PHE A 354 19.56 -1.52 -5.46
CA PHE A 354 20.98 -1.87 -5.61
C PHE A 354 21.85 -0.70 -6.10
N SER A 355 21.23 0.40 -6.54
CA SER A 355 21.92 1.62 -7.00
C SER A 355 22.31 2.55 -5.85
N ASN A 356 21.80 2.33 -4.64
CA ASN A 356 22.17 3.12 -3.46
C ASN A 356 23.57 2.73 -2.93
N PRO A 357 24.53 3.67 -2.78
CA PRO A 357 25.85 3.44 -2.18
C PRO A 357 25.79 2.70 -0.84
N GLU A 358 26.86 2.01 -0.45
CA GLU A 358 26.89 1.25 0.82
C GLU A 358 26.79 2.15 2.04
N ASP A 359 27.27 3.39 1.94
CA ASP A 359 27.24 4.40 3.00
C ASP A 359 25.95 5.25 3.01
N THR A 360 24.95 4.86 2.22
CA THR A 360 23.67 5.57 2.16
C THR A 360 23.02 5.60 3.54
N LYS A 361 22.64 6.80 4.01
CA LYS A 361 22.03 7.01 5.32
C LYS A 361 20.86 7.99 5.21
N LEU A 362 19.77 7.66 5.93
CA LEU A 362 18.62 8.55 6.13
C LEU A 362 18.75 9.22 7.50
N GLU A 363 18.90 10.54 7.53
CA GLU A 363 18.86 11.33 8.77
C GLU A 363 17.47 11.94 8.93
N LEU A 364 16.59 11.24 9.67
CA LEU A 364 15.23 11.74 9.93
C LEU A 364 15.29 13.05 10.72
N VAL A 365 14.63 14.09 10.19
CA VAL A 365 14.50 15.41 10.80
C VAL A 365 13.15 15.55 11.49
N SER A 366 12.08 15.20 10.78
CA SER A 366 10.72 15.24 11.32
C SER A 366 9.85 14.15 10.69
N ARG A 367 8.83 13.72 11.43
CA ARG A 367 7.83 12.76 10.99
C ARG A 367 6.44 13.21 11.42
N THR A 368 5.50 13.25 10.48
CA THR A 368 4.09 13.55 10.74
C THR A 368 3.22 12.36 10.36
N ILE A 369 2.44 11.86 11.32
CA ILE A 369 1.54 10.72 11.13
C ILE A 369 0.10 11.20 10.94
N GLY A 370 -0.48 10.86 9.79
CA GLY A 370 -1.91 11.02 9.49
C GLY A 370 -2.70 9.75 9.80
N ILE A 371 -3.96 9.71 9.35
CA ILE A 371 -4.81 8.52 9.49
C ILE A 371 -4.46 7.40 8.49
N ASP A 372 -3.83 7.78 7.38
CA ASP A 372 -3.56 6.97 6.18
C ASP A 372 -2.20 7.31 5.54
N ARG A 373 -1.32 8.06 6.22
CA ARG A 373 -0.04 8.48 5.63
C ARG A 373 1.03 8.82 6.65
N VAL A 374 2.27 8.69 6.23
CA VAL A 374 3.46 9.20 6.91
C VAL A 374 4.07 10.29 6.03
N VAL A 375 4.46 11.40 6.64
CA VAL A 375 5.25 12.46 5.98
C VAL A 375 6.58 12.59 6.71
N ASP A 376 7.65 12.20 6.03
CA ASP A 376 9.00 12.31 6.56
C ASP A 376 9.75 13.46 5.89
N GLU A 377 10.39 14.26 6.73
CA GLU A 377 11.44 15.21 6.36
C GLU A 377 12.78 14.60 6.80
N PHE A 378 13.72 14.43 5.88
CA PHE A 378 15.00 13.80 6.20
C PHE A 378 16.13 14.31 5.31
N VAL A 379 17.38 14.12 5.75
CA VAL A 379 18.56 14.33 4.90
C VAL A 379 19.03 12.99 4.36
N PHE A 380 19.06 12.88 3.02
CA PHE A 380 19.62 11.73 2.32
C PHE A 380 21.13 11.95 2.14
N CYS A 381 21.92 11.09 2.78
CA CYS A 381 23.38 11.15 2.78
C CYS A 381 23.96 9.98 1.99
N LEU A 382 24.94 10.24 1.12
CA LEU A 382 25.69 9.20 0.40
C LEU A 382 27.03 9.73 -0.13
N THR A 383 27.97 8.83 -0.43
CA THR A 383 29.09 9.13 -1.33
C THR A 383 28.74 8.72 -2.75
N HIS A 384 28.88 9.62 -3.73
CA HIS A 384 28.58 9.33 -5.14
C HIS A 384 29.71 8.52 -5.80
N ASP A 385 29.88 7.27 -5.36
CA ASP A 385 30.94 6.34 -5.77
C ASP A 385 30.50 5.34 -6.87
N LYS A 386 29.20 5.26 -7.13
CA LYS A 386 28.60 4.47 -8.21
C LYS A 386 27.39 5.21 -8.84
N PRO A 387 26.91 4.79 -10.02
CA PRO A 387 25.76 5.44 -10.66
C PRO A 387 24.50 5.36 -9.77
N VAL A 388 23.86 6.51 -9.53
CA VAL A 388 22.59 6.65 -8.79
C VAL A 388 21.57 7.34 -9.70
N ASP A 389 21.16 6.65 -10.75
CA ASP A 389 20.41 7.23 -11.87
C ASP A 389 18.99 7.67 -11.54
N TRP A 390 18.37 7.09 -10.51
CA TRP A 390 17.09 7.57 -9.98
C TRP A 390 17.19 8.99 -9.37
N LEU A 391 18.36 9.34 -8.81
CA LEU A 391 18.64 10.63 -8.16
C LEU A 391 19.25 11.65 -9.14
N ILE A 392 20.20 11.20 -9.97
CA ILE A 392 21.02 12.02 -10.85
C ILE A 392 21.27 11.31 -12.19
N PRO A 393 20.23 11.19 -13.04
CA PRO A 393 20.31 10.43 -14.27
C PRO A 393 21.41 10.97 -15.20
N GLY A 394 22.28 10.07 -15.65
CA GLY A 394 23.34 10.36 -16.61
C GLY A 394 24.62 10.98 -16.03
N ILE A 395 24.71 11.19 -14.71
CA ILE A 395 25.92 11.71 -14.06
C ILE A 395 26.79 10.54 -13.58
N PRO A 396 28.05 10.40 -14.06
CA PRO A 396 28.95 9.34 -13.60
C PRO A 396 29.46 9.60 -12.17
N PRO A 397 29.95 8.57 -11.47
CA PRO A 397 30.48 8.70 -10.11
C PRO A 397 31.48 9.85 -9.98
N THR A 398 31.27 10.71 -8.98
CA THR A 398 32.11 11.89 -8.72
C THR A 398 32.99 11.72 -7.49
N GLY A 399 32.71 10.72 -6.65
CA GLY A 399 33.39 10.49 -5.36
C GLY A 399 33.09 11.56 -4.32
N LYS A 400 32.10 12.43 -4.55
CA LYS A 400 31.72 13.48 -3.60
C LYS A 400 30.65 12.99 -2.63
N GLU A 401 30.78 13.40 -1.38
CA GLU A 401 29.73 13.25 -0.39
C GLU A 401 28.58 14.21 -0.70
N LEU A 402 27.36 13.70 -0.60
CA LEU A 402 26.12 14.43 -0.76
C LEU A 402 25.31 14.38 0.53
N ARG A 403 24.78 15.52 0.94
CA ARG A 403 23.76 15.65 2.00
C ARG A 403 22.59 16.44 1.45
N ILE A 404 21.45 15.79 1.23
CA ILE A 404 20.38 16.35 0.40
C ILE A 404 19.08 16.41 1.22
N PRO A 405 18.42 17.57 1.32
CA PRO A 405 17.08 17.68 1.88
C PRO A 405 16.05 16.89 1.06
N PHE A 406 15.30 16.00 1.72
CA PHE A 406 14.24 15.18 1.14
C PHE A 406 12.93 15.36 1.92
N MET A 407 11.82 15.15 1.20
CA MET A 407 10.49 14.97 1.77
C MET A 407 9.81 13.78 1.10
N ALA A 408 9.31 12.84 1.89
CA ALA A 408 8.54 11.70 1.43
C ALA A 408 7.11 11.76 1.98
N VAL A 409 6.12 11.73 1.10
CA VAL A 409 4.70 11.56 1.45
C VAL A 409 4.28 10.15 1.08
N VAL A 410 4.23 9.29 2.10
CA VAL A 410 3.97 7.85 1.99
C VAL A 410 2.52 7.58 2.36
N ASN A 411 1.74 7.03 1.43
CA ASN A 411 0.31 6.79 1.65
C ASN A 411 0.04 5.31 1.81
N ILE A 412 -0.73 4.98 2.83
CA ILE A 412 -0.98 3.64 3.34
C ILE A 412 -2.48 3.37 3.28
N ARG A 413 -2.83 2.16 2.89
CA ARG A 413 -4.19 1.63 2.90
C ARG A 413 -4.17 0.35 3.73
N GLY A 414 -4.89 0.35 4.84
CA GLY A 414 -4.79 -0.72 5.84
C GLY A 414 -3.34 -0.87 6.33
N ASP A 415 -2.71 -1.99 5.99
CA ASP A 415 -1.35 -2.34 6.38
C ASP A 415 -0.32 -2.29 5.24
N ARG A 416 -0.65 -1.61 4.12
CA ARG A 416 0.16 -1.61 2.90
C ARG A 416 0.29 -0.24 2.27
N LEU A 417 1.45 0.03 1.69
CA LEU A 417 1.69 1.24 0.91
C LEU A 417 0.95 1.15 -0.44
N TYR A 418 0.29 2.23 -0.84
CA TYR A 418 -0.29 2.33 -2.18
C TYR A 418 0.33 3.40 -3.05
N HIS A 419 0.89 4.45 -2.47
CA HIS A 419 1.83 5.29 -3.22
C HIS A 419 2.75 6.17 -2.40
N GLU A 420 3.84 6.58 -3.05
CA GLU A 420 4.83 7.49 -2.51
C GLU A 420 5.05 8.68 -3.46
N HIS A 421 5.09 9.87 -2.88
CA HIS A 421 5.57 11.08 -3.55
C HIS A 421 6.82 11.55 -2.83
N ILE A 422 7.96 11.45 -3.50
CA ILE A 422 9.26 11.81 -2.93
C ILE A 422 9.82 13.00 -3.70
N THR A 423 10.16 14.05 -2.96
CA THR A 423 10.78 15.28 -3.48
C THR A 423 12.10 15.51 -2.77
N TRP A 424 13.01 16.21 -3.45
CA TRP A 424 14.28 16.64 -2.88
C TRP A 424 14.79 17.89 -3.59
N ASP A 425 15.79 18.54 -2.99
CA ASP A 425 16.41 19.72 -3.58
C ASP A 425 17.49 19.34 -4.62
N GLN A 426 17.09 19.24 -5.88
CA GLN A 426 18.00 18.94 -7.00
C GLN A 426 19.10 20.01 -7.18
N LEU A 427 18.84 21.27 -6.81
CA LEU A 427 19.84 22.31 -6.93
C LEU A 427 20.99 22.07 -5.95
N THR A 428 20.65 21.69 -4.72
CA THR A 428 21.61 21.26 -3.70
C THR A 428 22.47 20.09 -4.16
N VAL A 429 21.90 19.12 -4.87
CA VAL A 429 22.65 18.00 -5.47
C VAL A 429 23.69 18.51 -6.48
N LEU A 430 23.27 19.34 -7.43
CA LEU A 430 24.17 19.83 -8.49
C LEU A 430 25.28 20.74 -7.96
N PHE A 431 25.01 21.54 -6.93
CA PHE A 431 26.03 22.35 -6.25
C PHE A 431 27.08 21.47 -5.55
N GLN A 432 26.65 20.47 -4.77
CA GLN A 432 27.59 19.58 -4.07
C GLN A 432 28.42 18.75 -5.07
N LEU A 433 27.80 18.29 -6.17
CA LEU A 433 28.51 17.64 -7.26
C LEU A 433 29.49 18.57 -7.99
N GLY A 434 29.40 19.90 -7.80
CA GLY A 434 30.23 20.89 -8.50
C GLY A 434 29.88 21.02 -9.98
N LEU A 435 28.63 20.69 -10.34
CA LEU A 435 28.11 20.74 -11.70
C LEU A 435 27.25 21.99 -11.94
N MET A 436 26.79 22.65 -10.87
CA MET A 436 26.09 23.93 -10.97
C MET A 436 27.08 25.09 -10.92
N PRO A 437 27.19 25.92 -11.97
CA PRO A 437 27.94 27.17 -11.91
C PRO A 437 27.34 28.13 -10.88
N GLU A 438 28.20 28.94 -10.24
CA GLU A 438 27.74 29.95 -9.29
C GLU A 438 26.93 31.07 -9.98
N TYR A 439 27.20 31.32 -11.27
CA TYR A 439 26.50 32.30 -12.08
C TYR A 439 25.98 31.67 -13.37
N LEU A 440 24.74 32.00 -13.73
CA LEU A 440 24.11 31.59 -14.98
C LEU A 440 23.75 32.82 -15.82
N PRO A 441 23.81 32.70 -17.16
CA PRO A 441 23.49 33.82 -18.03
C PRO A 441 22.00 34.19 -17.94
N ILE A 442 21.71 35.48 -18.11
CA ILE A 442 20.36 35.99 -18.33
C ILE A 442 20.15 36.03 -19.86
N PRO A 443 19.24 35.21 -20.42
CA PRO A 443 19.07 35.09 -21.87
C PRO A 443 18.19 36.19 -22.49
N TYR A 444 17.79 37.20 -21.71
CA TYR A 444 16.90 38.29 -22.12
C TYR A 444 17.41 39.64 -21.60
N ASP A 445 16.99 40.73 -22.25
CA ASP A 445 17.38 42.08 -21.85
C ASP A 445 16.60 42.57 -20.62
N LEU A 446 17.24 43.43 -19.82
CA LEU A 446 16.62 44.07 -18.67
C LEU A 446 16.15 45.48 -19.03
N PRO A 447 14.96 45.93 -18.57
CA PRO A 447 14.36 47.21 -18.97
C PRO A 447 15.17 48.47 -18.60
N ASN A 448 16.19 48.35 -17.72
CA ASN A 448 17.08 49.44 -17.32
C ASN A 448 18.56 49.11 -17.54
N ARG A 449 18.88 48.24 -18.50
CA ARG A 449 20.27 47.91 -18.84
C ARG A 449 20.94 49.16 -19.45
N PRO A 450 22.00 49.72 -18.84
CA PRO A 450 22.81 50.76 -19.49
C PRO A 450 23.31 50.23 -20.83
N ASP A 451 23.40 51.09 -21.86
CA ASP A 451 23.76 50.71 -23.25
C ASP A 451 24.74 49.53 -23.29
N SER A 452 24.23 48.36 -23.70
CA SER A 452 24.94 47.10 -23.70
C SER A 452 26.30 47.28 -24.38
N GLN A 453 27.38 47.28 -23.59
CA GLN A 453 28.73 47.28 -24.17
C GLN A 453 28.88 46.00 -25.01
N ALA A 454 29.23 46.17 -26.28
CA ALA A 454 29.46 45.05 -27.19
C ALA A 454 30.45 44.05 -26.57
N GLY A 455 30.05 42.79 -26.45
CA GLY A 455 30.88 41.73 -25.85
C GLY A 455 30.71 41.53 -24.33
N ARG A 456 29.63 42.01 -23.70
CA ARG A 456 29.29 41.68 -22.31
C ARG A 456 27.98 40.90 -22.18
N THR A 457 28.00 39.83 -21.39
CA THR A 457 26.82 39.04 -21.02
C THR A 457 26.39 39.39 -19.59
N LEU A 458 25.08 39.39 -19.36
CA LEU A 458 24.53 39.50 -18.02
C LEU A 458 24.43 38.11 -17.41
N GLU A 459 24.81 38.00 -16.15
CA GLU A 459 24.66 36.77 -15.39
C GLU A 459 24.12 37.08 -13.99
N TYR A 460 23.31 36.17 -13.45
CA TYR A 460 22.79 36.23 -12.09
C TYR A 460 23.46 35.15 -11.24
N ARG A 461 23.66 35.44 -9.96
CA ARG A 461 24.13 34.42 -9.01
C ARG A 461 23.00 33.43 -8.75
N VAL A 462 23.28 32.14 -8.96
CA VAL A 462 22.29 31.07 -8.79
C VAL A 462 21.86 31.00 -7.31
N PRO A 463 20.56 31.02 -6.98
CA PRO A 463 20.07 31.00 -5.61
C PRO A 463 20.13 29.59 -5.01
N GLY A 464 21.32 29.10 -4.70
CA GLY A 464 21.56 27.80 -4.05
C GLY A 464 22.72 27.85 -3.07
N ALA A 465 22.72 26.94 -2.08
CA ALA A 465 23.72 26.89 -1.00
C ALA A 465 24.50 25.55 -0.92
N GLY A 466 24.15 24.55 -1.72
CA GLY A 466 24.73 23.21 -1.59
C GLY A 466 24.44 22.60 -0.21
N ALA A 467 25.43 21.98 0.43
CA ALA A 467 25.26 21.27 1.70
C ALA A 467 24.67 22.14 2.84
N GLN A 468 24.84 23.46 2.78
CA GLN A 468 24.26 24.40 3.75
C GLN A 468 22.73 24.36 3.82
N THR A 469 22.04 23.92 2.75
CA THR A 469 20.59 23.73 2.79
C THR A 469 20.19 22.56 3.70
N ALA A 470 20.96 21.47 3.68
CA ALA A 470 20.78 20.34 4.59
C ALA A 470 21.10 20.74 6.04
N ASP A 471 22.17 21.50 6.25
CA ASP A 471 22.50 22.01 7.60
C ASP A 471 21.37 22.88 8.16
N LYS A 472 20.82 23.78 7.33
CA LYS A 472 19.72 24.67 7.73
C LYS A 472 18.42 23.93 8.02
N MET A 473 18.18 22.81 7.35
CA MET A 473 17.02 21.94 7.58
C MET A 473 17.12 21.21 8.92
N VAL A 474 18.32 20.74 9.29
CA VAL A 474 18.57 19.99 10.54
C VAL A 474 18.69 20.92 11.75
N ASP A 475 19.35 22.06 11.59
CA ASP A 475 19.60 23.04 12.64
C ASP A 475 19.27 24.44 12.11
N GLU A 476 18.22 25.04 12.66
CA GLU A 476 17.74 26.36 12.24
C GLU A 476 18.78 27.48 12.45
N SER A 477 19.81 27.25 13.26
CA SER A 477 20.85 28.21 13.61
C SER A 477 22.18 28.03 12.84
N SER A 478 22.32 26.94 12.08
CA SER A 478 23.57 26.56 11.39
C SER A 478 24.04 27.54 10.32
N VAL A 479 23.09 28.18 9.61
CA VAL A 479 23.35 29.12 8.50
C VAL A 479 22.49 30.37 8.67
N ALA A 480 23.05 31.54 8.41
CA ALA A 480 22.32 32.81 8.54
C ALA A 480 21.19 32.90 7.50
N SER A 481 20.00 33.27 7.97
CA SER A 481 18.88 33.56 7.08
C SER A 481 19.13 34.86 6.29
N ASN A 482 18.53 34.98 5.11
CA ASN A 482 18.47 36.21 4.29
C ASN A 482 19.76 36.62 3.55
N GLU A 483 20.87 35.88 3.65
CA GLU A 483 22.11 36.23 2.93
C GLU A 483 21.91 36.25 1.40
N MET A 484 21.11 35.33 0.86
CA MET A 484 20.84 35.28 -0.59
C MET A 484 20.11 36.51 -1.13
N PHE A 485 19.46 37.32 -0.30
CA PHE A 485 18.86 38.58 -0.76
C PHE A 485 19.90 39.61 -1.20
N SER A 486 21.18 39.45 -0.85
CA SER A 486 22.25 40.31 -1.34
C SER A 486 22.75 39.91 -2.74
N TYR A 487 22.21 38.83 -3.34
CA TYR A 487 22.64 38.38 -4.66
C TYR A 487 22.22 39.39 -5.72
N ALA A 488 23.13 39.72 -6.63
CA ALA A 488 22.92 40.73 -7.66
C ALA A 488 23.32 40.21 -9.03
N VAL A 489 22.69 40.79 -10.06
CA VAL A 489 23.10 40.62 -11.46
C VAL A 489 24.43 41.33 -11.66
N ARG A 490 25.32 40.71 -12.46
CA ARG A 490 26.58 41.33 -12.87
C ARG A 490 26.80 41.21 -14.37
N GLU A 491 27.68 42.06 -14.90
CA GLU A 491 28.19 41.92 -16.26
C GLU A 491 29.48 41.11 -16.26
N ARG A 492 29.60 40.21 -17.23
CA ARG A 492 30.81 39.43 -17.52
C ARG A 492 31.26 39.68 -18.95
N SER A 493 32.55 39.98 -19.12
CA SER A 493 33.19 40.02 -20.43
C SER A 493 33.14 38.63 -21.06
N VAL A 494 32.67 38.56 -22.31
CA VAL A 494 32.57 37.32 -23.10
C VAL A 494 33.95 36.79 -23.45
#